data_AF-A0A920IMA1-F1
#
_entry.id   AF-A0A920IMA1-F1
#
_cell.length_a   1.000
_cell.length_b   1.000
_cell.length_c   1.000
_cell.angle_alpha   90.00
_cell.angle_beta   90.00
_cell.angle_gamma   90.00
#
_symmetry.space_group_name_H-M   'P 1'
#
loop_
_entity.id
_entity.type
_entity.pdbx_description
1 polymer ?
#
loop_
_entity_poly.entity_id
_entity_poly.type
_entity_poly.pdbx_seq_one_letter_code
_entity_poly.pdbx_strand_id
1 'polypeptide(L)'
;MNNCTNDNCDRRREYLIAASQLLIEDLQYIHSVWSPKGQARQDLLNDQKNGLKRILIGMGSLSYGELAGERMKLGLMLHDPEEEHDCFSDNTHNSHYYNVVGINNVFLGKYKSLDGKVVTGPSISSLLSEVDYGLNKKTKKSIKNTLKSMKKIVKSANKGVTYDMLIAEGNEKGNKLIQNAVDSLIKQSKNIELAAAALNINDLQIEGSDSLDNPDAVFN
;
A
#
# COMPACT_ATOMS: atom_id res chain seq x y z
N MET A 1 31.15 -7.63 -21.44
CA MET A 1 31.41 -8.45 -20.24
C MET A 1 31.01 -9.87 -20.57
N ASN A 2 31.97 -10.77 -20.74
CA ASN A 2 31.74 -12.16 -21.20
C ASN A 2 31.75 -13.19 -20.06
N ASN A 3 31.91 -12.74 -18.81
CA ASN A 3 31.95 -13.61 -17.63
C ASN A 3 30.76 -13.31 -16.72
N CYS A 4 29.64 -14.01 -16.92
CA CYS A 4 28.57 -14.09 -15.93
C CYS A 4 28.38 -15.55 -15.50
N THR A 5 27.86 -15.75 -14.28
CA THR A 5 27.61 -17.08 -13.71
C THR A 5 26.48 -17.80 -14.46
N ASN A 6 26.65 -19.09 -14.74
CA ASN A 6 25.64 -20.01 -15.33
C ASN A 6 25.20 -19.69 -16.78
N ASP A 7 26.14 -19.29 -17.65
CA ASP A 7 25.92 -18.98 -19.07
C ASP A 7 24.78 -17.94 -19.31
N ASN A 8 24.36 -17.75 -20.57
CA ASN A 8 23.23 -16.90 -20.98
C ASN A 8 23.37 -15.38 -20.72
N CYS A 9 24.59 -14.84 -20.63
CA CYS A 9 24.82 -13.42 -20.34
C CYS A 9 24.10 -12.48 -21.30
N ASP A 10 24.12 -12.81 -22.59
CA ASP A 10 23.52 -11.96 -23.63
C ASP A 10 21.99 -11.95 -23.49
N ARG A 11 21.37 -13.12 -23.35
CA ARG A 11 19.92 -13.23 -23.11
C ARG A 11 19.47 -12.51 -21.83
N ARG A 12 20.22 -12.62 -20.72
CA ARG A 12 19.88 -11.90 -19.48
C ARG A 12 20.00 -10.38 -19.65
N ARG A 13 21.00 -9.91 -20.42
CA ARG A 13 21.15 -8.49 -20.75
C ARG A 13 19.99 -7.99 -21.59
N GLU A 14 19.64 -8.72 -22.64
CA GLU A 14 18.50 -8.40 -23.51
C GLU A 14 17.19 -8.34 -22.73
N TYR A 15 16.96 -9.31 -21.84
CA TYR A 15 15.78 -9.32 -20.98
C TYR A 15 15.72 -8.09 -20.06
N LEU A 16 16.82 -7.75 -19.38
CA LEU A 16 16.86 -6.56 -18.51
C LEU A 16 16.60 -5.27 -19.28
N ILE A 17 17.12 -5.16 -20.52
CA ILE A 17 16.84 -4.02 -21.39
C ILE A 17 15.36 -3.97 -21.75
N ALA A 18 14.78 -5.07 -22.22
CA ALA A 18 13.38 -5.14 -22.61
C ALA A 18 12.43 -4.84 -21.44
N ALA A 19 12.66 -5.45 -20.28
CA ALA A 19 11.87 -5.22 -19.08
C ALA A 19 11.97 -3.76 -18.59
N SER A 20 13.17 -3.16 -18.63
CA SER A 20 13.37 -1.75 -18.26
C SER A 20 12.68 -0.80 -19.24
N GLN A 21 12.72 -1.11 -20.53
CA GLN A 21 12.06 -0.32 -21.56
C GLN A 21 10.54 -0.34 -21.36
N LEU A 22 9.95 -1.52 -21.12
CA LEU A 22 8.52 -1.64 -20.82
C LEU A 22 8.15 -0.87 -19.55
N LEU A 23 8.95 -0.96 -18.49
CA LEU A 23 8.72 -0.18 -17.26
C LEU A 23 8.72 1.34 -17.52
N ILE A 24 9.64 1.84 -18.35
CA ILE A 24 9.68 3.26 -18.73
C ILE A 24 8.41 3.64 -19.50
N GLU A 25 7.99 2.81 -20.44
CA GLU A 25 6.78 3.03 -21.25
C GLU A 25 5.53 3.08 -20.36
N ASP A 26 5.37 2.13 -19.44
CA ASP A 26 4.25 2.09 -18.49
C ASP A 26 4.25 3.31 -17.55
N LEU A 27 5.42 3.73 -17.08
CA LEU A 27 5.56 4.93 -16.24
C LEU A 27 5.23 6.21 -17.02
N GLN A 28 5.63 6.30 -18.29
CA GLN A 28 5.26 7.41 -19.16
C GLN A 28 3.75 7.43 -19.44
N TYR A 29 3.16 6.26 -19.69
CA TYR A 29 1.73 6.11 -19.89
C TYR A 29 0.95 6.57 -18.66
N ILE A 30 1.25 6.04 -17.47
CA ILE A 30 0.51 6.41 -16.24
C ILE A 30 0.67 7.91 -15.93
N HIS A 31 1.86 8.48 -16.16
CA HIS A 31 2.07 9.92 -16.03
C HIS A 31 1.20 10.71 -17.02
N SER A 32 1.10 10.26 -18.27
CA SER A 32 0.32 10.93 -19.32
C SER A 32 -1.18 11.00 -19.01
N VAL A 33 -1.78 9.89 -18.54
CA VAL A 33 -3.23 9.82 -18.26
C VAL A 33 -3.61 10.58 -16.99
N TRP A 34 -2.65 10.87 -16.10
CA TRP A 34 -2.84 11.71 -14.90
C TRP A 34 -2.39 13.17 -15.07
N SER A 35 -1.84 13.53 -16.23
CA SER A 35 -1.47 14.91 -16.55
C SER A 35 -2.67 15.88 -16.45
N PRO A 36 -2.47 17.21 -16.43
CA PRO A 36 -3.58 18.18 -16.33
C PRO A 36 -4.69 18.01 -17.38
N LYS A 37 -4.39 17.43 -18.55
CA LYS A 37 -5.34 17.12 -19.63
C LYS A 37 -5.54 15.61 -19.84
N GLY A 38 -5.00 14.77 -18.96
CA GLY A 38 -5.05 13.32 -19.08
C GLY A 38 -6.43 12.76 -18.76
N GLN A 39 -6.79 11.66 -19.44
CA GLN A 39 -8.12 11.06 -19.36
C GLN A 39 -8.49 10.65 -17.93
N ALA A 40 -7.62 9.93 -17.22
CA ALA A 40 -7.91 9.45 -15.86
C ALA A 40 -8.18 10.61 -14.88
N ARG A 41 -7.45 11.72 -15.02
CA ARG A 41 -7.69 12.93 -14.22
C ARG A 41 -9.02 13.59 -14.58
N GLN A 42 -9.35 13.70 -15.86
CA GLN A 42 -10.62 14.28 -16.31
C GLN A 42 -11.80 13.43 -15.85
N ASP A 43 -11.72 12.11 -15.97
CA ASP A 43 -12.75 11.17 -15.50
C ASP A 43 -13.00 11.32 -14.00
N LEU A 44 -11.93 11.46 -13.21
CA LEU A 44 -12.06 11.66 -11.77
C LEU A 44 -12.72 13.01 -11.40
N LEU A 45 -12.40 14.08 -12.14
CA LEU A 45 -12.88 15.44 -11.85
C LEU A 45 -14.30 15.71 -12.36
N ASN A 46 -14.67 15.11 -13.50
CA ASN A 46 -15.97 15.32 -14.13
C ASN A 46 -17.12 14.60 -13.42
N ASP A 47 -16.80 13.58 -12.61
CA ASP A 47 -17.76 12.85 -11.79
C ASP A 47 -17.42 13.03 -10.31
N GLN A 48 -17.83 14.16 -9.72
CA GLN A 48 -17.43 14.53 -8.36
C GLN A 48 -17.81 13.47 -7.30
N LYS A 49 -19.03 12.90 -7.40
CA LYS A 49 -19.52 11.92 -6.42
C LYS A 49 -18.80 10.59 -6.59
N ASN A 50 -18.68 10.07 -7.80
CA ASN A 50 -17.96 8.81 -7.99
C ASN A 50 -16.43 8.99 -7.91
N GLY A 51 -15.91 10.19 -8.10
CA GLY A 51 -14.51 10.52 -7.90
C GLY A 51 -14.08 10.36 -6.45
N LEU A 52 -14.87 10.90 -5.50
CA LEU A 52 -14.62 10.67 -4.08
C LEU A 52 -14.78 9.18 -3.71
N LYS A 53 -15.79 8.50 -4.28
CA LYS A 53 -15.95 7.05 -4.10
C LYS A 53 -14.72 6.27 -4.56
N ARG A 54 -14.19 6.56 -5.75
CA ARG A 54 -12.98 5.91 -6.30
C ARG A 54 -11.76 6.12 -5.41
N ILE A 55 -11.57 7.32 -4.88
CA ILE A 55 -10.47 7.62 -3.95
C ILE A 55 -10.58 6.76 -2.68
N LEU A 56 -11.77 6.68 -2.09
CA LEU A 56 -12.01 5.90 -0.88
C LEU A 56 -11.93 4.39 -1.11
N ILE A 57 -12.36 3.90 -2.28
CA ILE A 57 -12.16 2.50 -2.69
C ILE A 57 -10.66 2.22 -2.77
N GLY A 58 -9.89 3.02 -3.51
CA GLY A 58 -8.45 2.81 -3.65
C GLY A 58 -7.71 2.82 -2.31
N MET A 59 -8.08 3.73 -1.39
CA MET A 59 -7.52 3.73 -0.04
C MET A 59 -7.92 2.50 0.79
N GLY A 60 -9.18 2.08 0.69
CA GLY A 60 -9.74 0.94 1.40
C GLY A 60 -9.15 -0.38 0.92
N SER A 61 -9.22 -0.65 -0.39
CA SER A 61 -8.67 -1.85 -1.04
C SER A 61 -7.17 -1.98 -0.83
N LEU A 62 -6.40 -0.88 -1.03
CA LEU A 62 -4.96 -0.91 -0.75
C LEU A 62 -4.68 -1.18 0.73
N SER A 63 -5.54 -0.75 1.65
CA SER A 63 -5.37 -1.03 3.08
C SER A 63 -5.67 -2.49 3.43
N TYR A 64 -6.78 -3.03 2.94
CA TYR A 64 -7.34 -4.30 3.40
C TYR A 64 -6.86 -5.48 2.58
N GLY A 65 -7.53 -5.81 1.47
CA GLY A 65 -7.22 -6.99 0.67
C GLY A 65 -5.77 -7.02 0.23
N GLU A 66 -5.30 -5.93 -0.37
CA GLU A 66 -3.94 -5.85 -0.92
C GLU A 66 -2.84 -5.89 0.14
N LEU A 67 -2.78 -4.89 1.02
CA LEU A 67 -1.63 -4.75 1.91
C LEU A 67 -1.79 -5.57 3.19
N ALA A 68 -2.97 -5.62 3.81
CA ALA A 68 -3.14 -6.41 5.02
C ALA A 68 -3.22 -7.90 4.72
N GLY A 69 -3.96 -8.27 3.67
CA GLY A 69 -4.16 -9.65 3.27
C GLY A 69 -3.00 -10.20 2.45
N GLU A 70 -3.07 -9.99 1.13
CA GLU A 70 -2.19 -10.61 0.14
C GLU A 70 -0.71 -10.38 0.43
N ARG A 71 -0.30 -9.14 0.73
CA ARG A 71 1.12 -8.81 0.86
C ARG A 71 1.72 -9.05 2.24
N MET A 72 0.90 -9.19 3.28
CA MET A 72 1.40 -9.27 4.66
C MET A 72 0.91 -10.47 5.44
N LYS A 73 -0.41 -10.72 5.45
CA LYS A 73 -0.98 -11.78 6.27
C LYS A 73 -0.70 -13.15 5.65
N LEU A 74 -0.72 -13.27 4.32
CA LEU A 74 -0.45 -14.51 3.60
C LEU A 74 0.94 -15.09 3.96
N GLY A 75 2.02 -14.35 3.66
CA GLY A 75 3.39 -14.81 3.99
C GLY A 75 3.61 -15.02 5.49
N LEU A 76 2.93 -14.27 6.37
CA LEU A 76 2.97 -14.51 7.81
C LEU A 76 2.29 -15.82 8.22
N MET A 77 1.21 -16.21 7.55
CA MET A 77 0.48 -17.46 7.83
C MET A 77 1.24 -18.68 7.35
N LEU A 78 1.88 -18.57 6.19
CA LEU A 78 2.63 -19.65 5.56
C LEU A 78 4.07 -19.76 6.09
N HIS A 79 4.56 -18.72 6.76
CA HIS A 79 5.98 -18.58 7.12
C HIS A 79 6.90 -18.71 5.89
N ASP A 80 6.40 -18.33 4.72
CA ASP A 80 7.07 -18.50 3.44
C ASP A 80 7.74 -17.20 2.99
N PRO A 81 9.07 -17.15 2.89
CA PRO A 81 9.79 -15.98 2.37
C PRO A 81 9.50 -15.71 0.88
N GLU A 82 9.03 -16.68 0.10
CA GLU A 82 8.66 -16.46 -1.31
C GLU A 82 7.34 -15.68 -1.46
N GLU A 83 6.53 -15.63 -0.40
CA GLU A 83 5.32 -14.79 -0.34
C GLU A 83 5.64 -13.34 0.07
N GLU A 84 6.91 -13.00 0.27
CA GLU A 84 7.36 -11.62 0.47
C GLU A 84 7.52 -10.87 -0.87
N HIS A 85 6.88 -9.70 -0.99
CA HIS A 85 6.81 -8.91 -2.22
C HIS A 85 8.17 -8.57 -2.90
N ASP A 86 9.17 -8.12 -2.14
CA ASP A 86 10.48 -7.70 -2.66
C ASP A 86 11.62 -8.61 -2.19
N CYS A 87 11.35 -9.93 -2.04
CA CYS A 87 12.26 -10.92 -1.46
C CYS A 87 13.68 -10.91 -2.04
N PHE A 88 13.85 -10.68 -3.35
CA PHE A 88 15.19 -10.64 -3.98
C PHE A 88 16.03 -9.41 -3.64
N SER A 89 15.42 -8.34 -3.13
CA SER A 89 16.08 -7.06 -2.86
C SER A 89 16.05 -6.64 -1.39
N ASP A 90 15.46 -7.48 -0.53
CA ASP A 90 15.24 -7.22 0.90
C ASP A 90 14.52 -5.89 1.19
N ASN A 91 13.66 -5.42 0.29
CA ASN A 91 13.11 -4.06 0.34
C ASN A 91 11.63 -3.95 0.76
N THR A 92 10.97 -5.07 1.08
CA THR A 92 9.51 -5.12 1.32
C THR A 92 9.05 -4.18 2.40
N HIS A 93 9.85 -4.06 3.47
CA HIS A 93 9.59 -3.14 4.57
C HIS A 93 9.41 -1.68 4.10
N ASN A 94 10.17 -1.25 3.09
CA ASN A 94 10.03 0.09 2.51
C ASN A 94 8.81 0.17 1.60
N SER A 95 8.60 -0.80 0.71
CA SER A 95 7.44 -0.83 -0.19
C SER A 95 6.12 -0.79 0.60
N HIS A 96 6.01 -1.59 1.65
CA HIS A 96 4.84 -1.58 2.54
C HIS A 96 4.69 -0.26 3.30
N TYR A 97 5.79 0.30 3.82
CA TYR A 97 5.76 1.60 4.48
C TYR A 97 5.28 2.72 3.54
N TYR A 98 5.81 2.77 2.32
CA TYR A 98 5.47 3.83 1.36
C TYR A 98 4.07 3.69 0.76
N ASN A 99 3.50 2.47 0.69
CA ASN A 99 2.07 2.27 0.41
C ASN A 99 1.20 3.02 1.45
N VAL A 100 1.51 2.87 2.74
CA VAL A 100 0.77 3.57 3.81
C VAL A 100 1.04 5.08 3.80
N VAL A 101 2.24 5.52 3.42
CA VAL A 101 2.54 6.95 3.18
C VAL A 101 1.64 7.50 2.07
N GLY A 102 1.44 6.77 0.98
CA GLY A 102 0.51 7.13 -0.10
C GLY A 102 -0.92 7.34 0.42
N ILE A 103 -1.45 6.37 1.17
CA ILE A 103 -2.78 6.45 1.81
C ILE A 103 -2.88 7.70 2.71
N ASN A 104 -1.87 7.95 3.53
CA ASN A 104 -1.83 9.12 4.39
C ASN A 104 -1.80 10.43 3.59
N ASN A 105 -1.03 10.48 2.50
CA ASN A 105 -0.91 11.66 1.66
C ASN A 105 -2.25 12.01 1.00
N VAL A 106 -2.96 11.00 0.49
CA VAL A 106 -4.30 11.15 -0.09
C VAL A 106 -5.31 11.60 0.96
N PHE A 107 -5.34 10.97 2.14
CA PHE A 107 -6.26 11.33 3.21
C PHE A 107 -6.07 12.79 3.68
N LEU A 108 -4.83 13.24 3.78
CA LEU A 108 -4.47 14.58 4.24
C LEU A 108 -4.39 15.62 3.13
N GLY A 109 -4.50 15.23 1.85
CA GLY A 109 -4.30 16.12 0.71
C GLY A 109 -2.93 16.80 0.74
N LYS A 110 -1.89 16.10 1.22
CA LYS A 110 -0.57 16.69 1.48
C LYS A 110 0.55 15.68 1.27
N TYR A 111 1.58 16.05 0.51
CA TYR A 111 2.82 15.29 0.41
C TYR A 111 4.05 16.20 0.27
N LYS A 112 5.24 15.63 0.46
CA LYS A 112 6.52 16.29 0.21
C LYS A 112 7.08 15.73 -1.10
N SER A 113 7.35 16.59 -2.08
CA SER A 113 7.96 16.21 -3.35
C SER A 113 9.44 15.86 -3.18
N LEU A 114 10.04 15.28 -4.23
CA LEU A 114 11.46 14.90 -4.26
C LEU A 114 12.41 16.10 -4.09
N ASP A 115 12.03 17.27 -4.61
CA ASP A 115 12.77 18.54 -4.42
C ASP A 115 12.53 19.19 -3.05
N GLY A 116 11.77 18.52 -2.17
CA GLY A 116 11.52 18.93 -0.80
C GLY A 116 10.39 19.92 -0.60
N LYS A 117 9.72 20.37 -1.68
CA LYS A 117 8.54 21.24 -1.57
C LYS A 117 7.37 20.49 -0.96
N VAL A 118 6.55 21.23 -0.23
CA VAL A 118 5.31 20.70 0.35
C VAL A 118 4.17 21.05 -0.58
N VAL A 119 3.49 20.02 -1.09
CA VAL A 119 2.27 20.16 -1.88
C VAL A 119 1.07 19.92 -0.96
N THR A 120 0.10 20.83 -0.99
CA THR A 120 -1.13 20.75 -0.20
C THR A 120 -2.34 21.15 -1.03
N GLY A 121 -3.50 20.56 -0.76
CA GLY A 121 -4.78 20.93 -1.36
C GLY A 121 -5.97 20.51 -0.50
N PRO A 122 -7.20 20.56 -1.06
CA PRO A 122 -8.38 19.98 -0.43
C PRO A 122 -8.13 18.52 -0.03
N SER A 123 -8.72 18.08 1.08
CA SER A 123 -8.45 16.75 1.62
C SER A 123 -9.72 16.07 2.14
N ILE A 124 -9.69 14.73 2.11
CA ILE A 124 -10.73 13.90 2.74
C ILE A 124 -10.81 14.22 4.23
N SER A 125 -9.66 14.45 4.88
CA SER A 125 -9.63 14.81 6.29
C SER A 125 -10.33 16.13 6.60
N SER A 126 -10.22 17.14 5.74
CA SER A 126 -10.94 18.41 5.90
C SER A 126 -12.43 18.20 5.69
N LEU A 127 -12.81 17.55 4.59
CA LEU A 127 -14.21 17.27 4.26
C LEU A 127 -14.91 16.45 5.35
N LEU A 128 -14.28 15.36 5.81
CA LEU A 128 -14.80 14.54 6.89
C LEU A 128 -14.87 15.30 8.22
N SER A 129 -13.99 16.28 8.45
CA SER A 129 -14.02 17.09 9.67
C SER A 129 -15.24 17.98 9.78
N GLU A 130 -15.81 18.40 8.64
CA GLU A 130 -17.02 19.23 8.58
C GLU A 130 -18.27 18.42 8.88
N VAL A 131 -18.27 17.12 8.55
CA VAL A 131 -19.41 16.22 8.75
C VAL A 131 -19.33 15.47 10.08
N ASP A 132 -18.16 14.93 10.42
CA ASP A 132 -17.90 14.21 11.66
C ASP A 132 -16.45 14.40 12.12
N TYR A 133 -16.24 15.41 12.97
CA TYR A 133 -14.94 15.71 13.57
C TYR A 133 -14.36 14.53 14.38
N GLY A 134 -15.21 13.78 15.09
CA GLY A 134 -14.78 12.65 15.91
C GLY A 134 -14.24 11.51 15.06
N LEU A 135 -14.96 11.16 14.01
CA LEU A 135 -14.55 10.15 13.03
C LEU A 135 -13.29 10.59 12.28
N ASN A 136 -13.20 11.85 11.83
CA ASN A 136 -11.96 12.37 11.23
C ASN A 136 -10.74 12.17 12.13
N LYS A 137 -10.85 12.51 13.42
CA LYS A 137 -9.78 12.29 14.39
C LYS A 137 -9.44 10.82 14.55
N LYS A 138 -10.46 9.94 14.57
CA LYS A 138 -10.29 8.48 14.68
C LYS A 138 -9.58 7.90 13.45
N THR A 139 -10.02 8.24 12.23
CA THR A 139 -9.42 7.80 10.96
C THR A 139 -7.98 8.29 10.81
N LYS A 140 -7.75 9.58 11.10
CA LYS A 140 -6.39 10.15 11.13
C LYS A 140 -5.48 9.42 12.12
N LYS A 141 -6.01 9.05 13.29
CA LYS A 141 -5.26 8.31 14.31
C LYS A 141 -4.96 6.87 13.88
N SER A 142 -5.89 6.17 13.23
CA SER A 142 -5.62 4.81 12.72
C SER A 142 -4.53 4.82 11.65
N ILE A 143 -4.60 5.70 10.66
CA ILE A 143 -3.56 5.81 9.62
C ILE A 143 -2.19 6.12 10.24
N LYS A 144 -2.13 7.04 11.21
CA LYS A 144 -0.88 7.32 11.96
C LYS A 144 -0.37 6.12 12.76
N ASN A 145 -1.26 5.29 13.29
CA ASN A 145 -0.86 4.08 13.99
C ASN A 145 -0.30 3.05 13.01
N THR A 146 -0.91 2.87 11.85
CA THR A 146 -0.38 2.03 10.77
C THR A 146 1.02 2.46 10.36
N LEU A 147 1.23 3.76 10.10
CA LEU A 147 2.56 4.31 9.82
C LEU A 147 3.58 4.01 10.93
N LYS A 148 3.17 4.06 12.20
CA LYS A 148 4.05 3.70 13.33
C LYS A 148 4.37 2.21 13.35
N SER A 149 3.41 1.35 13.06
CA SER A 149 3.62 -0.11 12.97
C SER A 149 4.58 -0.43 11.82
N MET A 150 4.35 0.11 10.62
CA MET A 150 5.25 -0.04 9.47
C MET A 150 6.67 0.49 9.76
N LYS A 151 6.81 1.64 10.45
CA LYS A 151 8.12 2.15 10.87
C LYS A 151 8.87 1.21 11.82
N LYS A 152 8.18 0.39 12.62
CA LYS A 152 8.85 -0.61 13.46
C LYS A 152 9.45 -1.72 12.60
N ILE A 153 8.76 -2.14 11.54
CA ILE A 153 9.26 -3.11 10.56
C ILE A 153 10.48 -2.54 9.83
N VAL A 154 10.39 -1.31 9.29
CA VAL A 154 11.52 -0.61 8.67
C VAL A 154 12.72 -0.49 9.63
N LYS A 155 12.47 -0.15 10.91
CA LYS A 155 13.53 -0.08 11.92
C LYS A 155 14.17 -1.43 12.22
N SER A 156 13.41 -2.52 12.10
CA SER A 156 13.94 -3.88 12.25
C SER A 156 14.88 -4.22 11.09
N ALA A 157 14.45 -3.98 9.85
CA ALA A 157 15.26 -4.23 8.66
C ALA A 157 16.56 -3.40 8.67
N ASN A 158 16.48 -2.12 9.02
CA ASN A 158 17.66 -1.26 9.19
C ASN A 158 18.62 -1.70 10.32
N LYS A 159 18.20 -2.63 11.17
CA LYS A 159 19.03 -3.25 12.22
C LYS A 159 19.51 -4.66 11.84
N GLY A 160 19.23 -5.12 10.62
CA GLY A 160 19.66 -6.42 10.11
C GLY A 160 18.67 -7.56 10.33
N VAL A 161 17.43 -7.28 10.73
CA VAL A 161 16.36 -8.30 10.77
C VAL A 161 15.32 -7.91 9.72
N THR A 162 15.51 -8.43 8.51
CA THR A 162 14.72 -8.22 7.28
C THR A 162 13.35 -8.87 7.36
N TYR A 163 12.48 -8.61 6.38
CA TYR A 163 11.06 -8.93 6.47
C TYR A 163 10.80 -10.44 6.48
N ASP A 164 11.47 -11.21 5.61
CA ASP A 164 11.57 -12.66 5.59
C ASP A 164 11.89 -13.24 6.97
N MET A 165 12.89 -12.70 7.65
CA MET A 165 13.25 -13.13 9.00
C MET A 165 12.15 -12.82 10.00
N LEU A 166 11.40 -11.73 9.81
CA LEU A 166 10.28 -11.37 10.68
C LEU A 166 9.05 -12.26 10.50
N ILE A 167 8.87 -12.90 9.34
CA ILE A 167 7.78 -13.83 9.09
C ILE A 167 8.18 -15.29 9.31
N ALA A 168 9.46 -15.59 9.52
CA ALA A 168 9.96 -16.94 9.73
C ALA A 168 9.26 -17.69 10.88
N GLU A 169 9.07 -19.00 10.69
CA GLU A 169 8.48 -19.88 11.69
C GLU A 169 9.27 -19.80 13.02
N GLY A 170 8.57 -19.72 14.14
CA GLY A 170 9.17 -19.61 15.47
C GLY A 170 9.70 -18.23 15.85
N ASN A 171 9.72 -17.23 14.95
CA ASN A 171 10.06 -15.86 15.31
C ASN A 171 8.87 -15.09 15.90
N GLU A 172 8.42 -15.47 17.10
CA GLU A 172 7.23 -14.87 17.74
C GLU A 172 7.27 -13.33 17.81
N LYS A 173 8.46 -12.75 18.05
CA LYS A 173 8.64 -11.29 18.13
C LYS A 173 8.50 -10.64 16.75
N GLY A 174 9.07 -11.25 15.72
CA GLY A 174 8.94 -10.81 14.33
C GLY A 174 7.50 -10.91 13.85
N ASN A 175 6.89 -12.09 14.04
CA ASN A 175 5.52 -12.38 13.65
C ASN A 175 4.56 -11.39 14.30
N LYS A 176 4.80 -11.03 15.57
CA LYS A 176 4.01 -10.00 16.26
C LYS A 176 4.16 -8.61 15.66
N LEU A 177 5.34 -8.23 15.15
CA LEU A 177 5.52 -6.94 14.46
C LEU A 177 4.69 -6.87 13.19
N ILE A 178 4.70 -7.93 12.38
CA ILE A 178 3.92 -8.03 11.14
C ILE A 178 2.43 -8.05 11.47
N GLN A 179 1.98 -8.90 12.40
CA GLN A 179 0.57 -8.97 12.80
C GLN A 179 0.05 -7.62 13.33
N ASN A 180 0.84 -6.89 14.12
CA ASN A 180 0.42 -5.56 14.59
C ASN A 180 0.23 -4.55 13.44
N ALA A 181 0.99 -4.68 12.36
CA ALA A 181 0.82 -3.84 11.18
C ALA A 181 -0.43 -4.26 10.38
N VAL A 182 -0.67 -5.56 10.19
CA VAL A 182 -1.91 -6.13 9.62
C VAL A 182 -3.13 -5.63 10.39
N ASP A 183 -3.16 -5.78 11.71
CA ASP A 183 -4.27 -5.33 12.56
C ASP A 183 -4.51 -3.81 12.44
N SER A 184 -3.43 -3.04 12.29
CA SER A 184 -3.52 -1.59 12.11
C SER A 184 -4.12 -1.22 10.75
N LEU A 185 -3.77 -1.95 9.69
CA LEU A 185 -4.31 -1.79 8.35
C LEU A 185 -5.80 -2.14 8.30
N ILE A 186 -6.21 -3.28 8.88
CA ILE A 186 -7.63 -3.67 8.99
C ILE A 186 -8.43 -2.58 9.70
N LYS A 187 -7.90 -2.09 10.83
CA LYS A 187 -8.54 -0.99 11.58
C LYS A 187 -8.60 0.32 10.81
N GLN A 188 -7.58 0.65 10.02
CA GLN A 188 -7.61 1.85 9.19
C GLN A 188 -8.64 1.72 8.07
N SER A 189 -8.70 0.55 7.40
CA SER A 189 -9.68 0.27 6.36
C SER A 189 -11.11 0.41 6.89
N LYS A 190 -11.39 -0.14 8.08
CA LYS A 190 -12.71 0.00 8.69
C LYS A 190 -13.10 1.46 8.95
N ASN A 191 -12.14 2.29 9.37
CA ASN A 191 -12.41 3.72 9.55
C ASN A 191 -12.55 4.47 8.22
N ILE A 192 -11.97 3.97 7.12
CA ILE A 192 -12.17 4.50 5.76
C ILE A 192 -13.58 4.17 5.27
N GLU A 193 -14.09 2.95 5.50
CA GLU A 193 -15.49 2.61 5.21
C GLU A 193 -16.47 3.51 5.98
N LEU A 194 -16.24 3.68 7.29
CA LEU A 194 -17.06 4.58 8.11
C LEU A 194 -17.01 6.02 7.60
N ALA A 195 -15.83 6.48 7.18
CA ALA A 195 -15.68 7.80 6.58
C ALA A 195 -16.46 7.93 5.26
N ALA A 196 -16.45 6.90 4.42
CA ALA A 196 -17.24 6.87 3.19
C ALA A 196 -18.74 6.96 3.48
N ALA A 197 -19.24 6.16 4.43
CA ALA A 197 -20.64 6.20 4.85
C ALA A 197 -21.03 7.59 5.38
N ALA A 198 -20.20 8.21 6.24
CA ALA A 198 -20.45 9.55 6.75
C ALA A 198 -20.49 10.62 5.63
N LEU A 199 -19.74 10.41 4.54
CA LEU A 199 -19.74 11.27 3.36
C LEU A 199 -20.83 10.91 2.34
N ASN A 200 -21.84 10.12 2.73
CA ASN A 200 -22.95 9.65 1.90
C ASN A 200 -22.49 8.84 0.66
N ILE A 201 -21.36 8.15 0.79
CA ILE A 201 -20.87 7.18 -0.19
C ILE A 201 -21.23 5.80 0.35
N ASN A 202 -22.40 5.35 -0.05
CA ASN A 202 -22.88 4.01 0.24
C ASN A 202 -22.26 3.01 -0.75
N ASP A 203 -22.21 1.74 -0.35
CA ASP A 203 -21.72 0.63 -1.17
C ASP A 203 -20.25 0.81 -1.59
N LEU A 204 -19.39 1.13 -0.62
CA LEU A 204 -17.95 1.10 -0.81
C LEU A 204 -17.51 -0.36 -0.93
N GLN A 205 -17.24 -0.83 -2.15
CA GLN A 205 -16.69 -2.15 -2.40
C GLN A 205 -15.18 -2.10 -2.13
N ILE A 206 -14.78 -2.55 -0.96
CA ILE A 206 -13.38 -2.78 -0.62
C ILE A 206 -13.03 -4.20 -1.06
N GLU A 207 -11.90 -4.31 -1.74
CA GLU A 207 -11.34 -5.60 -2.14
C GLU A 207 -10.92 -6.40 -0.91
N GLY A 208 -11.39 -7.65 -0.85
CA GLY A 208 -11.09 -8.61 0.21
C GLY A 208 -9.81 -9.40 -0.05
N SER A 209 -9.52 -10.37 0.81
CA SER A 209 -8.43 -11.34 0.63
C SER A 209 -8.75 -12.60 1.41
N ASP A 210 -8.48 -13.77 0.83
CA ASP A 210 -8.73 -15.05 1.50
C ASP A 210 -7.93 -15.18 2.81
N SER A 211 -6.71 -14.63 2.87
CA SER A 211 -5.90 -14.61 4.10
C SER A 211 -6.54 -13.84 5.27
N LEU A 212 -7.55 -13.01 5.00
CA LEU A 212 -8.32 -12.27 6.00
C LEU A 212 -9.74 -12.83 6.15
N ASP A 213 -10.41 -13.07 5.04
CA ASP A 213 -11.85 -13.34 4.96
C ASP A 213 -12.17 -14.84 4.99
N ASN A 214 -11.23 -15.69 4.55
CA ASN A 214 -11.35 -17.14 4.54
C ASN A 214 -10.00 -17.85 4.80
N PRO A 215 -9.37 -17.66 5.98
CA PRO A 215 -7.98 -18.09 6.21
C PRO A 215 -7.75 -19.60 6.04
N ASP A 216 -8.77 -20.43 6.23
CA ASP A 216 -8.69 -21.87 6.05
C ASP A 216 -8.49 -22.27 4.58
N ALA A 217 -8.96 -21.45 3.62
CA ALA A 217 -8.77 -21.72 2.19
C ALA A 217 -7.32 -21.56 1.72
N VAL A 218 -6.49 -20.84 2.48
CA VAL A 218 -5.08 -20.60 2.14
C VAL A 218 -4.23 -21.87 2.27
N PHE A 219 -4.64 -22.82 3.11
CA PHE A 219 -3.88 -24.03 3.40
C PHE A 219 -4.34 -25.27 2.62
N ASN A 220 -5.31 -25.13 1.72
CA ASN A 220 -5.96 -26.24 1.00
C ASN A 220 -5.57 -26.30 -0.48
#